data_AF-A0A8T2JBV1-F1
#
_entry.id   AF-A0A8T2JBV1-F1
#
_cell.length_a   1.000
_cell.length_b   1.000
_cell.length_c   1.000
_cell.angle_alpha   90.00
_cell.angle_beta   90.00
_cell.angle_gamma   90.00
#
_symmetry.space_group_name_H-M   'P 1'
#
loop_
_entity.id
_entity.type
_entity.pdbx_description
1 polymer ?
#
loop_
_entity_poly.entity_id
_entity_poly.type
_entity_poly.pdbx_seq_one_letter_code
_entity_poly.pdbx_strand_id
1 'polypeptide(L)'
;MIPADLHREHQEGLFLGKPVILLSYDDTGNVHINKAAVEECFLTPNIRNMQVYLISVFGEKRKGKSFLMNYMIRALQNQVQENTFSLGAEDEDLQGFQWEAGPQGITK
;
A
#
# COMPACT_ATOMS: atom_id res chain seq x y z
N MET A 1 -5.75 21.18 -19.13
CA MET A 1 -6.04 20.47 -20.38
C MET A 1 -5.10 19.27 -20.41
N ILE A 2 -5.63 18.08 -20.09
CA ILE A 2 -4.85 16.84 -20.06
C ILE A 2 -4.86 16.28 -21.50
N PRO A 3 -3.73 15.83 -22.06
CA PRO A 3 -3.67 15.27 -23.41
C PRO A 3 -4.57 14.03 -23.57
N ALA A 4 -5.19 13.90 -24.75
CA ALA A 4 -6.27 12.96 -25.08
C ALA A 4 -5.80 11.53 -25.42
N ASP A 5 -4.55 11.20 -25.10
CA ASP A 5 -3.84 10.00 -25.54
C ASP A 5 -3.63 8.96 -24.42
N LEU A 6 -4.30 9.12 -23.28
CA LEU A 6 -4.37 8.12 -22.22
C LEU A 6 -5.51 7.10 -22.43
N HIS A 7 -5.68 6.60 -23.65
CA HIS A 7 -6.47 5.40 -23.93
C HIS A 7 -5.52 4.25 -24.27
N ARG A 8 -4.91 3.67 -23.23
CA ARG A 8 -4.18 2.42 -23.33
C ARG A 8 -4.94 1.37 -22.52
N GLU A 9 -5.66 0.54 -23.27
CA GLU A 9 -6.08 -0.84 -23.01
C GLU A 9 -6.42 -1.21 -21.55
N HIS A 10 -7.72 -1.29 -21.29
CA HIS A 10 -8.31 -2.04 -20.17
C HIS A 10 -7.84 -3.51 -20.24
N GLN A 11 -6.86 -3.88 -19.43
CA GLN A 11 -6.78 -5.22 -18.85
C GLN A 11 -7.27 -5.11 -17.41
N GLU A 12 -8.56 -5.38 -17.20
CA GLU A 12 -9.19 -5.44 -15.88
C GLU A 12 -8.70 -6.66 -15.11
N GLY A 13 -7.58 -6.47 -14.43
CA GLY A 13 -7.29 -7.07 -13.15
C GLY A 13 -6.68 -5.95 -12.32
N LEU A 14 -7.38 -5.50 -11.28
CA LEU A 14 -6.80 -4.64 -10.24
C LEU A 14 -5.52 -5.32 -9.76
N PHE A 15 -4.36 -4.87 -10.27
CA PHE A 15 -3.08 -5.27 -9.69
C PHE A 15 -3.05 -4.63 -8.31
N LEU A 16 -3.53 -5.39 -7.32
CA LEU A 16 -3.35 -5.04 -5.92
C LEU A 16 -1.85 -4.85 -5.72
N GLY A 17 -1.45 -3.63 -5.36
CA GLY A 17 -0.07 -3.35 -5.03
C GLY A 17 0.40 -4.35 -3.98
N LYS A 18 1.61 -4.88 -4.15
CA LYS A 18 2.17 -5.81 -3.18
C LYS A 18 2.88 -5.05 -2.05
N PRO A 19 2.82 -5.52 -0.80
CA PRO A 19 3.66 -5.00 0.27
C PRO A 19 5.14 -5.09 -0.13
N VAL A 20 5.89 -4.00 0.06
CA VAL A 20 7.34 -3.94 -0.20
C VAL A 20 8.05 -3.59 1.10
N ILE A 21 9.02 -4.41 1.50
CA ILE A 21 9.86 -4.16 2.67
C ILE A 21 10.96 -3.17 2.27
N LEU A 22 10.85 -1.93 2.77
CA LEU A 22 11.84 -0.87 2.54
C LEU A 22 12.93 -0.84 3.61
N LEU A 23 12.61 -1.29 4.82
CA LEU A 23 13.48 -1.28 5.99
C LEU A 23 13.46 -2.64 6.68
N SER A 24 14.62 -3.10 7.13
CA SER A 24 14.78 -4.28 7.98
C SER A 24 15.75 -4.00 9.12
N TYR A 25 15.67 -4.78 10.20
CA TYR A 25 16.61 -4.72 11.30
C TYR A 25 17.47 -5.98 11.30
N ASP A 26 18.76 -5.86 11.60
CA ASP A 26 19.60 -7.01 11.91
C ASP A 26 19.47 -7.44 13.37
N ASP A 27 20.13 -8.54 13.74
CA ASP A 27 20.11 -9.10 15.09
C ASP A 27 20.70 -8.16 16.15
N THR A 28 21.45 -7.14 15.72
CA THR A 28 22.03 -6.11 16.59
C THR A 28 21.17 -4.84 16.69
N GLY A 29 20.03 -4.81 15.99
CA GLY A 29 19.10 -3.68 15.96
C GLY A 29 19.48 -2.57 14.98
N ASN A 30 20.49 -2.75 14.13
CA ASN A 30 20.81 -1.75 13.11
C ASN A 30 19.81 -1.81 11.97
N VAL A 31 19.44 -0.63 11.47
CA VAL A 31 18.52 -0.47 10.34
C VAL A 31 19.27 -0.67 9.03
N HIS A 32 18.70 -1.52 8.18
CA HIS A 32 19.12 -1.73 6.80
C HIS A 32 18.04 -1.22 5.86
N ILE A 33 18.43 -0.40 4.89
CA ILE A 33 17.52 0.17 3.89
C ILE A 33 17.66 -0.66 2.61
N ASN A 34 16.54 -1.17 2.10
CA ASN A 34 16.49 -1.78 0.78
C ASN A 34 16.47 -0.68 -0.31
N LYS A 35 17.66 -0.17 -0.64
CA LYS A 35 17.82 0.92 -1.63
C LYS A 35 17.18 0.58 -2.98
N ALA A 36 17.38 -0.64 -3.48
CA ALA A 36 16.82 -1.06 -4.75
C ALA A 36 15.27 -0.97 -4.76
N ALA A 37 14.61 -1.41 -3.69
CA ALA A 37 13.16 -1.30 -3.57
C ALA A 37 12.69 0.17 -3.48
N VAL A 38 13.43 1.02 -2.76
CA VAL A 38 13.12 2.47 -2.68
C VAL A 38 13.22 3.12 -4.06
N GLU A 39 14.29 2.82 -4.81
CA GLU A 39 14.49 3.36 -6.15
C GLU A 39 13.37 2.92 -7.12
N GLU A 40 12.99 1.64 -7.07
CA GLU A 40 11.88 1.09 -7.87
C GLU A 40 10.53 1.73 -7.49
N CYS A 41 10.28 1.97 -6.20
CA CYS A 41 8.99 2.50 -5.74
C CYS A 41 8.82 4.00 -5.92
N PHE A 42 9.91 4.78 -5.95
CA PHE A 42 9.82 6.25 -5.88
C PHE A 42 10.61 7.00 -6.96
N LEU A 43 11.56 6.37 -7.66
CA LEU A 43 12.45 7.07 -8.59
C LEU A 43 12.22 6.73 -10.06
N THR A 44 11.14 6.03 -10.40
CA THR A 44 10.79 5.80 -11.81
C THR A 44 10.44 7.13 -12.50
N PRO A 45 10.71 7.28 -13.82
CA PRO A 45 10.51 8.55 -14.53
C PRO A 45 9.11 9.14 -14.39
N ASN A 46 8.09 8.29 -14.21
CA ASN A 46 6.69 8.68 -14.16
C ASN A 46 6.28 9.26 -12.79
N ILE A 47 6.99 8.93 -11.72
CA ILE A 47 6.60 9.30 -10.34
C ILE A 47 7.65 10.13 -9.61
N ARG A 48 8.92 10.15 -10.07
CA ARG A 48 10.04 10.80 -9.37
C ARG A 48 9.88 12.29 -9.08
N ASN A 49 9.00 12.97 -9.82
CA ASN A 49 8.75 14.41 -9.70
C ASN A 49 7.38 14.71 -9.08
N MET A 50 6.64 13.68 -8.64
CA MET A 50 5.34 13.86 -8.00
C MET A 50 5.51 14.20 -6.51
N GLN A 51 4.57 14.98 -5.98
CA GLN A 51 4.49 15.19 -4.54
C GLN A 51 4.06 13.88 -3.87
N VAL A 52 4.71 13.54 -2.75
CA VAL A 52 4.45 12.32 -2.00
C VAL A 52 3.80 12.67 -0.67
N TYR A 53 2.71 11.98 -0.36
CA TYR A 53 2.09 12.00 0.96
C TYR A 53 2.44 10.69 1.67
N LEU A 54 3.06 10.78 2.86
CA LEU A 54 3.40 9.62 3.67
C LEU A 54 2.34 9.42 4.76
N ILE A 55 1.65 8.28 4.71
CA ILE A 55 0.73 7.84 5.77
C ILE A 55 1.43 6.72 6.54
N SER A 56 1.66 6.94 7.84
CA SER A 56 2.35 5.99 8.71
C SER A 56 1.44 5.54 9.86
N VAL A 57 1.35 4.23 10.06
CA VAL A 57 0.61 3.62 11.18
C VAL A 57 1.60 2.91 12.09
N PHE A 58 1.76 3.40 13.31
CA PHE A 58 2.67 2.84 14.32
C PHE A 58 1.93 2.51 15.60
N GLY A 59 2.49 1.61 16.41
CA GLY A 59 1.92 1.17 17.68
C GLY A 59 2.23 -0.29 18.01
N GLU A 60 1.70 -0.76 19.13
CA GLU A 60 1.93 -2.11 19.64
C GLU A 60 1.55 -3.22 18.65
N LYS A 61 2.24 -4.36 18.78
CA LYS A 61 1.97 -5.56 17.99
C LYS A 61 0.53 -6.06 18.26
N ARG A 62 -0.12 -6.62 17.22
CA ARG A 62 -1.49 -7.18 17.29
C ARG A 62 -2.62 -6.18 17.59
N LYS A 63 -2.43 -4.87 17.39
CA LYS A 63 -3.49 -3.84 17.49
C LYS A 63 -4.16 -3.48 16.15
N GLY A 64 -4.20 -4.41 15.19
CA GLY A 64 -4.95 -4.20 13.94
C GLY A 64 -4.34 -3.19 12.95
N LYS A 65 -3.04 -2.89 13.03
CA LYS A 65 -2.40 -1.92 12.12
C LYS A 65 -2.55 -2.27 10.63
N SER A 66 -2.19 -3.49 10.24
CA SER A 66 -2.33 -3.97 8.86
C SER A 66 -3.78 -4.00 8.39
N PHE A 67 -4.70 -4.36 9.29
CA PHE A 67 -6.14 -4.32 9.04
C PHE A 67 -6.62 -2.90 8.72
N LEU A 68 -6.22 -1.91 9.52
CA LEU A 68 -6.52 -0.50 9.23
C LEU A 68 -5.91 -0.04 7.90
N MET A 69 -4.65 -0.41 7.63
CA MET A 69 -3.98 -0.05 6.37
C MET A 69 -4.69 -0.60 5.15
N ASN A 70 -5.25 -1.81 5.22
CA ASN A 70 -6.00 -2.37 4.10
C ASN A 70 -7.31 -1.60 3.83
N TYR A 71 -7.99 -1.09 4.86
CA TYR A 71 -9.14 -0.20 4.65
C TYR A 71 -8.74 1.13 4.01
N MET A 72 -7.59 1.68 4.38
CA MET A 72 -7.07 2.89 3.73
C MET A 72 -6.76 2.64 2.25
N ILE A 73 -6.15 1.50 1.91
CA ILE A 73 -5.91 1.12 0.51
C ILE A 73 -7.22 1.02 -0.25
N ARG A 74 -8.22 0.30 0.28
CA ARG A 74 -9.53 0.16 -0.36
C ARG A 74 -10.21 1.52 -0.57
N ALA A 75 -10.20 2.39 0.45
CA ALA A 75 -10.80 3.72 0.34
C ALA A 75 -10.15 4.58 -0.75
N LEU A 76 -8.81 4.54 -0.84
CA LEU A 76 -8.07 5.25 -1.89
C LEU A 76 -8.34 4.68 -3.28
N GLN A 77 -8.49 3.35 -3.40
CA GLN A 77 -8.85 2.70 -4.66
C GLN A 77 -10.25 3.10 -5.12
N ASN A 78 -11.24 3.03 -4.22
CA ASN A 78 -12.62 3.45 -4.50
C ASN A 78 -12.69 4.93 -4.91
N GLN A 79 -11.89 5.78 -4.27
CA GLN A 79 -11.80 7.19 -4.64
C GLN A 79 -11.27 7.38 -6.07
N VAL A 80 -10.31 6.56 -6.51
CA VAL A 80 -9.76 6.64 -7.88
C VAL A 80 -10.72 6.05 -8.91
N GLN A 81 -11.41 4.95 -8.59
CA GLN A 81 -12.26 4.21 -9.54
C GLN A 81 -13.67 4.78 -9.66
N GLU A 82 -14.28 5.11 -8.53
CA GLU A 82 -15.70 5.49 -8.45
C GLU A 82 -15.90 6.96 -8.05
N ASN A 83 -14.80 7.72 -7.92
CA ASN A 83 -14.80 9.10 -7.43
C ASN A 83 -15.57 9.25 -6.09
N THR A 84 -15.56 8.19 -5.27
CA THR A 84 -16.34 8.09 -4.03
C THR A 84 -15.45 7.55 -2.91
N PHE A 85 -15.53 8.16 -1.72
CA PHE A 85 -14.84 7.66 -0.54
C PHE A 85 -15.71 6.60 0.15
N SER A 86 -15.36 5.32 0.00
CA SER A 86 -16.09 4.18 0.56
C SER A 86 -15.14 3.14 1.13
N LEU A 87 -15.56 2.47 2.22
CA LEU A 87 -14.82 1.37 2.84
C LEU A 87 -15.18 -0.02 2.25
N GLY A 88 -15.98 -0.04 1.18
CA GLY A 88 -16.53 -1.26 0.59
C GLY A 88 -17.76 -1.77 1.32
N ALA A 89 -18.31 -2.88 0.83
CA ALA A 89 -19.43 -3.57 1.47
C ALA A 89 -18.95 -4.37 2.71
N GLU A 90 -19.86 -4.68 3.64
CA GLU A 90 -19.52 -5.41 4.87
C GLU A 90 -19.05 -6.85 4.61
N ASP A 91 -19.50 -7.46 3.52
CA ASP A 91 -19.19 -8.82 3.07
C ASP A 91 -17.99 -8.90 2.11
N GLU A 92 -17.37 -7.75 1.79
CA GLU A 92 -16.23 -7.70 0.88
C GLU A 92 -14.92 -8.03 1.61
N ASP A 93 -14.22 -9.07 1.14
CA ASP A 93 -12.94 -9.51 1.69
C ASP A 93 -11.84 -8.45 1.60
N LEU A 94 -11.20 -8.17 2.74
CA LEU A 94 -10.18 -7.14 2.85
C LEU A 94 -8.80 -7.60 2.38
N GLN A 95 -8.38 -7.09 1.22
CA GLN A 95 -7.12 -7.41 0.56
C GLN A 95 -5.99 -6.42 0.92
N GLY A 96 -4.73 -6.81 0.71
CA GLY A 96 -3.56 -5.94 0.88
C GLY A 96 -2.44 -6.56 1.72
N PHE A 97 -2.02 -5.87 2.77
CA PHE A 97 -1.06 -6.41 3.74
C PHE A 97 -1.61 -7.66 4.42
N GLN A 98 -0.78 -8.70 4.57
CA GLN A 98 -1.19 -9.91 5.29
C GLN A 98 -1.59 -9.56 6.72
N TRP A 99 -2.78 -10.03 7.10
CA TRP A 99 -3.35 -9.85 8.42
C TRP A 99 -4.18 -11.08 8.76
N GLU A 100 -4.11 -11.50 10.02
CA GLU A 100 -4.89 -12.61 10.57
C GLU A 100 -5.20 -12.27 12.01
N ALA A 101 -6.35 -12.69 12.51
CA ALA A 101 -6.69 -12.65 13.93
C ALA A 101 -5.86 -13.68 14.73
N GLY A 102 -5.73 -13.49 16.05
CA GLY A 102 -5.01 -14.44 16.93
C GLY A 102 -3.75 -13.88 17.61
N PRO A 103 -2.97 -14.72 18.31
CA PRO A 103 -1.83 -14.25 19.12
C PRO A 103 -0.52 -14.11 18.33
N GLN A 104 -0.33 -14.87 17.23
CA GLN A 104 0.90 -14.83 16.44
C GLN A 104 0.96 -13.58 15.57
N GLY A 105 2.06 -12.81 15.60
CA GLY A 105 2.18 -11.61 14.75
C GLY A 105 2.81 -11.88 13.40
N ILE A 106 2.28 -11.22 12.37
CA ILE A 106 2.58 -11.47 10.97
C ILE A 106 3.62 -10.48 10.44
N THR A 107 3.42 -9.19 10.70
CA THR A 107 4.37 -8.15 10.27
C THR A 107 5.64 -8.24 11.12
N LYS A 108 6.77 -8.44 10.44
CA LYS A 108 8.11 -8.35 11.01
C LYS A 108 8.61 -6.91 10.97
#